data_AF-A0A8X6H4N6-F1
#
_entry.id   AF-A0A8X6H4N6-F1
#
_cell.length_a   1.000
_cell.length_b   1.000
_cell.length_c   1.000
_cell.angle_alpha   90.00
_cell.angle_beta   90.00
_cell.angle_gamma   90.00
#
_symmetry.space_group_name_H-M   'P 1'
#
loop_
_entity.id
_entity.type
_entity.pdbx_description
1 polymer ?
#
loop_
_entity_poly.entity_id
_entity_poly.type
_entity_poly.pdbx_seq_one_letter_code
_entity_poly.pdbx_strand_id
1 'polypeptide(L)'
;MYRSDMDTSPSDLKLTEDGAVSTGVLVESNRQATATPPLWLSHISASSRRRREVLLLKQRKEKMRRRRMVRRMEYQRLRNMVPSIATKPLVSKVTVIEEAIRYIDYLHSALLTRLRTKGLPSCLRGVDVDVNHLNLDDIKELRSTGRRIRIPPSPTTRDPACYLPTSPLDIRSKRGRNFKQKTLISIRSTSKRHK
;
A
#
# COMPACT_ATOMS: atom_id res chain seq x y z
N MET A 1 17.75 9.86 27.62
CA MET A 1 16.34 9.40 27.57
C MET A 1 15.50 10.60 27.22
N TYR A 2 14.95 10.67 26.01
CA TYR A 2 13.89 11.63 25.67
C TYR A 2 12.81 10.84 24.94
N ARG A 3 11.67 10.64 25.61
CA ARG A 3 10.42 10.21 24.99
C ARG A 3 9.81 11.46 24.38
N SER A 4 9.74 11.53 23.06
CA SER A 4 8.90 12.50 22.37
C SER A 4 7.52 11.86 22.20
N ASP A 5 6.61 12.20 23.10
CA ASP A 5 5.20 11.96 22.93
C ASP A 5 4.69 12.96 21.88
N MET A 6 4.22 12.42 20.75
CA MET A 6 3.60 13.19 19.67
C MET A 6 2.09 13.00 19.79
N ASP A 7 1.45 13.96 20.43
CA ASP A 7 0.01 14.12 20.46
C ASP A 7 -0.51 14.23 19.03
N THR A 8 -1.34 13.27 18.64
CA THR A 8 -2.08 13.31 17.38
C THR A 8 -3.50 13.76 17.71
N SER A 9 -3.73 15.07 17.63
CA SER A 9 -5.06 15.67 17.71
C SER A 9 -5.92 15.21 16.52
N PRO A 10 -7.11 14.62 16.74
CA PRO A 10 -8.07 14.40 15.68
C PRO A 10 -8.83 15.71 15.43
N SER A 11 -8.54 16.38 14.32
CA SER A 11 -9.35 17.50 13.87
C SER A 11 -10.72 17.01 13.40
N ASP A 12 -11.73 17.23 14.23
CA ASP A 12 -13.14 17.18 13.86
C ASP A 12 -13.44 18.30 12.85
N LEU A 13 -13.55 17.92 11.57
CA LEU A 13 -14.14 18.78 10.54
C LEU A 13 -15.63 18.43 10.43
N LYS A 14 -16.40 19.20 11.18
CA LYS A 14 -17.86 19.32 11.08
C LYS A 14 -18.15 20.18 9.84
N LEU A 15 -18.44 19.55 8.71
CA LEU A 15 -19.06 20.22 7.56
C LEU A 15 -20.58 19.98 7.63
N THR A 16 -21.29 21.04 7.98
CA THR A 16 -22.71 21.22 7.77
C THR A 16 -22.92 21.56 6.30
N GLU A 17 -23.61 20.70 5.56
CA GLU A 17 -24.30 21.14 4.34
C GLU A 17 -25.79 20.83 4.49
N ASP A 18 -26.56 21.91 4.41
CA ASP A 18 -28.00 21.95 4.36
C ASP A 18 -28.48 21.40 3.01
N GLY A 19 -29.37 20.42 3.07
CA GLY A 19 -29.98 19.80 1.89
C GLY A 19 -31.33 19.23 2.25
N ALA A 20 -32.31 20.12 2.42
CA ALA A 20 -33.70 19.79 2.67
C ALA A 20 -34.35 19.14 1.44
N VAL A 21 -34.72 17.86 1.50
CA VAL A 21 -35.84 17.30 0.72
C VAL A 21 -36.46 16.09 1.45
N SER A 22 -37.79 16.10 1.53
CA SER A 22 -38.71 14.98 1.76
C SER A 22 -38.85 14.39 3.17
N THR A 23 -39.78 15.02 3.88
CA THR A 23 -40.84 14.39 4.69
C THR A 23 -41.28 13.02 4.17
N GLY A 24 -40.82 11.97 4.84
CA GLY A 24 -41.43 10.64 4.85
C GLY A 24 -41.66 10.23 6.30
N VAL A 25 -42.87 10.48 6.79
CA VAL A 25 -43.35 10.02 8.10
C VAL A 25 -43.41 8.50 8.06
N LEU A 26 -42.37 7.83 8.55
CA LEU A 26 -42.42 6.42 8.91
C LEU A 26 -42.66 6.34 10.41
N VAL A 27 -43.87 5.93 10.77
CA VAL A 27 -44.30 5.58 12.13
C VAL A 27 -43.35 4.54 12.71
N GLU A 28 -42.40 4.98 13.53
CA GLU A 28 -41.52 4.08 14.28
C GLU A 28 -42.29 3.58 15.50
N SER A 29 -43.08 2.52 15.27
CA SER A 29 -43.69 1.72 16.32
C SER A 29 -42.61 1.17 17.24
N ASN A 30 -42.45 1.86 18.36
CA ASN A 30 -42.03 1.38 19.67
C ASN A 30 -42.23 -0.14 19.84
N ARG A 31 -41.22 -0.91 19.46
CA ARG A 31 -41.01 -2.26 20.00
C ARG A 31 -39.83 -2.14 20.95
N GLN A 32 -40.16 -2.00 22.23
CA GLN A 32 -39.33 -2.47 23.34
C GLN A 32 -39.08 -3.97 23.16
N ALA A 33 -38.25 -4.32 22.19
CA ALA A 33 -37.55 -5.58 22.20
C ALA A 33 -36.45 -5.40 23.24
N THR A 34 -36.75 -5.75 24.49
CA THR A 34 -35.73 -6.17 25.44
C THR A 34 -35.06 -7.38 24.82
N ALA A 35 -34.12 -7.14 23.90
CA ALA A 35 -33.32 -8.16 23.26
C ALA A 35 -32.37 -8.68 24.33
N THR A 36 -32.90 -9.48 25.27
CA THR A 36 -32.12 -10.36 26.11
C THR A 36 -31.21 -11.13 25.17
N PRO A 37 -29.89 -10.90 25.21
CA PRO A 37 -28.98 -11.60 24.33
C PRO A 37 -29.21 -13.09 24.54
N PRO A 38 -29.29 -13.89 23.46
CA PRO A 38 -29.56 -15.32 23.58
C PRO A 38 -28.64 -15.94 24.63
N LEU A 39 -29.23 -16.59 25.64
CA LEU A 39 -28.53 -17.08 26.85
C LEU A 39 -27.40 -18.07 26.54
N TRP A 40 -27.31 -18.60 25.31
CA TRP A 40 -26.21 -19.47 24.88
C TRP A 40 -24.89 -18.70 24.60
N LEU A 41 -24.92 -17.37 24.49
CA LEU A 41 -23.71 -16.54 24.25
C LEU A 41 -22.98 -16.09 25.54
N SER A 42 -23.60 -16.26 26.72
CA SER A 42 -23.03 -15.82 28.00
C SER A 42 -21.99 -16.79 28.56
N HIS A 43 -21.96 -18.05 28.11
CA HIS A 43 -20.98 -19.04 28.57
C HIS A 43 -19.58 -18.86 27.96
N ILE A 44 -19.40 -17.96 26.99
CA ILE A 44 -18.06 -17.68 26.44
C ILE A 44 -17.19 -17.17 27.58
N SER A 45 -16.37 -18.09 28.13
CA SER A 45 -15.50 -17.85 29.27
C SER A 45 -14.71 -16.58 29.04
N ALA A 46 -14.49 -15.81 30.11
CA ALA A 46 -13.64 -14.61 30.08
C ALA A 46 -12.27 -14.91 29.42
N SER A 47 -11.77 -16.15 29.55
CA SER A 47 -10.55 -16.63 28.88
C SER A 47 -10.65 -16.66 27.34
N SER A 48 -11.80 -17.07 26.80
CA SER A 48 -12.07 -17.13 25.35
C SER A 48 -12.18 -15.73 24.74
N ARG A 49 -12.81 -14.78 25.45
CA ARG A 49 -12.87 -13.37 25.05
C ARG A 49 -11.47 -12.76 24.93
N ARG A 50 -10.63 -12.92 25.97
CA ARG A 50 -9.24 -12.47 25.98
C ARG A 50 -8.42 -13.08 24.83
N ARG A 51 -8.59 -14.38 24.56
CA ARG A 51 -7.90 -15.06 23.45
C ARG A 51 -8.29 -14.46 22.09
N ARG A 52 -9.58 -14.19 21.88
CA ARG A 52 -10.08 -13.55 20.65
C ARG A 52 -9.55 -12.14 20.47
N GLU A 53 -9.53 -11.33 21.53
CA GLU A 53 -8.97 -9.97 21.50
C GLU A 53 -7.50 -9.96 21.13
N VAL A 54 -6.69 -10.85 21.72
CA VAL A 54 -5.26 -10.99 21.38
C VAL A 54 -5.07 -11.35 19.90
N LEU A 55 -5.89 -12.25 19.35
CA LEU A 55 -5.84 -12.61 17.93
C LEU A 55 -6.19 -11.42 17.02
N LEU A 56 -7.22 -10.65 17.36
CA LEU A 56 -7.61 -9.46 16.60
C LEU A 56 -6.53 -8.38 16.64
N LEU A 57 -5.92 -8.13 17.81
CA LEU A 57 -4.79 -7.19 17.95
C LEU A 57 -3.58 -7.65 17.13
N LYS A 58 -3.26 -8.95 17.17
CA LYS A 58 -2.18 -9.54 16.35
C LYS A 58 -2.47 -9.35 14.86
N GLN A 59 -3.69 -9.59 14.41
CA GLN A 59 -4.11 -9.40 13.03
C GLN A 59 -4.02 -7.92 12.59
N ARG A 60 -4.47 -6.98 13.43
CA ARG A 60 -4.34 -5.53 13.18
C ARG A 60 -2.87 -5.12 13.05
N LYS A 61 -2.01 -5.59 13.96
CA LYS A 61 -0.56 -5.30 13.94
C LYS A 61 0.10 -5.85 12.67
N GLU A 62 -0.23 -7.08 12.28
CA GLU A 62 0.29 -7.70 11.06
C GLU A 62 -0.18 -6.96 9.80
N LYS A 63 -1.46 -6.58 9.73
CA LYS A 63 -2.01 -5.75 8.65
C LYS A 63 -1.25 -4.43 8.51
N MET A 64 -0.97 -3.75 9.64
CA MET A 64 -0.21 -2.50 9.65
C MET A 64 1.25 -2.70 9.21
N ARG A 65 1.89 -3.79 9.65
CA ARG A 65 3.23 -4.16 9.21
C ARG A 65 3.30 -4.36 7.69
N ARG A 66 2.36 -5.11 7.12
CA ARG A 66 2.26 -5.33 5.66
C ARG A 66 2.09 -4.00 4.90
N ARG A 67 1.20 -3.13 5.37
CA ARG A 67 1.01 -1.79 4.77
C ARG A 67 2.30 -0.96 4.77
N ARG A 68 3.05 -0.97 5.88
CA ARG A 68 4.34 -0.27 5.98
C ARG A 68 5.38 -0.85 5.01
N MET A 69 5.42 -2.17 4.86
CA MET A 69 6.32 -2.84 3.91
C MET A 69 6.00 -2.44 2.47
N VAL A 70 4.73 -2.49 2.07
CA VAL A 70 4.30 -2.08 0.71
C VAL A 70 4.68 -0.62 0.45
N ARG A 71 4.38 0.30 1.37
CA ARG A 71 4.77 1.72 1.21
C ARG A 71 6.28 1.91 1.05
N ARG A 72 7.10 1.13 1.78
CA ARG A 72 8.56 1.16 1.66
C ARG A 72 9.01 0.67 0.28
N MET A 73 8.42 -0.41 -0.22
CA MET A 73 8.75 -0.96 -1.54
C MET A 73 8.36 0.01 -2.65
N GLU A 74 7.15 0.58 -2.60
CA GLU A 74 6.70 1.56 -3.61
C GLU A 74 7.56 2.83 -3.59
N TYR A 75 7.95 3.31 -2.40
CA TYR A 75 8.89 4.43 -2.28
C TYR A 75 10.24 4.13 -2.93
N GLN A 76 10.81 2.94 -2.67
CA GLN A 76 12.07 2.54 -3.28
C GLN A 76 11.95 2.40 -4.80
N ARG A 77 10.83 1.84 -5.27
CA ARG A 77 10.53 1.71 -6.70
C ARG A 77 10.46 3.08 -7.37
N LEU A 78 9.74 4.03 -6.78
CA LEU A 78 9.66 5.41 -7.30
C LEU A 78 11.04 6.04 -7.41
N ARG A 79 11.86 5.91 -6.36
CA ARG A 79 13.23 6.43 -6.36
C ARG A 79 14.10 5.84 -7.46
N ASN A 80 13.94 4.55 -7.76
CA ASN A 80 14.68 3.90 -8.84
C ASN A 80 14.19 4.31 -10.25
N MET A 81 12.93 4.75 -10.40
CA MET A 81 12.36 5.16 -11.69
C MET A 81 12.73 6.59 -12.09
N VAL A 82 13.06 7.45 -11.12
CA VAL A 82 13.37 8.86 -11.36
C VAL A 82 14.89 9.05 -11.49
N PRO A 83 15.42 9.40 -12.69
CA PRO A 83 16.86 9.38 -12.95
C PRO A 83 17.69 10.30 -12.03
N SER A 84 17.17 11.48 -11.69
CA SER A 84 17.86 12.51 -10.89
C SER A 84 18.13 12.11 -9.43
N ILE A 85 17.42 11.10 -8.92
CA ILE A 85 17.50 10.63 -7.52
C ILE A 85 17.88 9.16 -7.38
N ALA A 86 17.89 8.39 -8.48
CA ALA A 86 18.21 6.96 -8.46
C ALA A 86 19.62 6.69 -7.88
N THR A 87 20.58 7.56 -8.18
CA THR A 87 21.98 7.44 -7.72
C THR A 87 22.22 8.00 -6.32
N LYS A 88 21.34 8.87 -5.81
CA LYS A 88 21.54 9.61 -4.54
C LYS A 88 21.08 8.77 -3.36
N PRO A 89 21.95 8.34 -2.42
CA PRO A 89 21.62 7.38 -1.35
C PRO A 89 20.61 7.92 -0.31
N LEU A 90 20.72 9.20 0.02
CA LEU A 90 19.94 9.87 1.07
C LEU A 90 19.13 11.00 0.44
N VAL A 91 17.84 10.78 0.26
CA VAL A 91 16.91 11.77 -0.29
C VAL A 91 15.66 11.80 0.58
N SER A 92 15.20 13.01 0.91
CA SER A 92 13.98 13.20 1.69
C SER A 92 12.75 12.73 0.90
N LYS A 93 11.68 12.33 1.60
CA LYS A 93 10.46 11.88 0.92
C LYS A 93 9.84 12.99 0.06
N VAL A 94 9.89 14.23 0.53
CA VAL A 94 9.35 15.40 -0.18
C VAL A 94 10.10 15.59 -1.49
N THR A 95 11.44 15.58 -1.42
CA THR A 95 12.30 15.70 -2.60
C THR A 95 12.06 14.59 -3.61
N VAL A 96 11.82 13.35 -3.17
CA VAL A 96 11.48 12.24 -4.11
C VAL A 96 10.19 12.55 -4.88
N ILE A 97 9.19 13.13 -4.23
CA ILE A 97 7.92 13.50 -4.89
C ILE A 97 8.12 14.67 -5.85
N GLU A 98 8.83 15.72 -5.43
CA GLU A 98 9.11 16.89 -6.28
C GLU A 98 9.90 16.53 -7.54
N GLU A 99 10.91 15.67 -7.40
CA GLU A 99 11.71 15.17 -8.52
C GLU A 99 10.87 14.28 -9.45
N ALA A 100 9.95 13.49 -8.90
CA ALA A 100 9.04 12.67 -9.71
C ALA A 100 8.09 13.55 -10.54
N ILE A 101 7.54 14.62 -9.96
CA ILE A 101 6.68 15.58 -10.68
C ILE A 101 7.47 16.21 -11.83
N ARG A 102 8.66 16.75 -11.55
CA ARG A 102 9.52 17.32 -12.59
C ARG A 102 9.86 16.34 -13.71
N TYR A 103 10.08 15.07 -13.38
CA TYR A 103 10.36 14.06 -14.39
C TYR A 103 9.15 13.75 -15.27
N ILE A 104 7.94 13.74 -14.70
CA ILE A 104 6.69 13.61 -15.47
C ILE A 104 6.53 14.77 -16.44
N ASP A 105 6.72 16.01 -15.98
CA ASP A 105 6.59 17.21 -16.81
C ASP A 105 7.61 17.23 -17.96
N TYR A 106 8.85 16.79 -17.68
CA TYR A 106 9.89 16.60 -18.68
C TYR A 106 9.47 15.57 -19.75
N LEU A 107 8.96 14.41 -19.33
CA LEU A 107 8.51 13.37 -20.26
C LEU A 107 7.32 13.84 -21.11
N HIS A 108 6.35 14.54 -20.52
CA HIS A 108 5.22 15.13 -21.25
C HIS A 108 5.69 16.11 -22.32
N SER A 109 6.61 17.01 -21.95
CA SER A 109 7.18 17.99 -22.88
C SER A 109 7.97 17.32 -23.99
N ALA A 110 8.79 16.32 -23.66
CA ALA A 110 9.56 15.55 -24.64
C ALA A 110 8.66 14.79 -25.63
N LEU A 111 7.55 14.21 -25.16
CA LEU A 111 6.57 13.54 -26.01
C LEU A 111 5.87 14.53 -26.95
N LEU A 112 5.39 15.66 -26.44
CA LEU A 112 4.77 16.70 -27.25
C LEU A 112 5.72 17.23 -28.34
N THR A 113 6.97 17.52 -27.98
CA THR A 113 7.98 17.95 -28.95
C THR A 113 8.24 16.89 -30.01
N ARG A 114 8.31 15.61 -29.63
CA ARG A 114 8.48 14.52 -30.61
C ARG A 114 7.28 14.40 -31.55
N LEU A 115 6.06 14.54 -31.05
CA LEU A 115 4.85 14.49 -31.88
C LEU A 115 4.78 15.68 -32.85
N ARG A 116 5.18 16.87 -32.40
CA ARG A 116 5.23 18.07 -33.26
C ARG A 116 6.32 17.99 -34.34
N THR A 117 7.48 17.42 -34.01
CA THR A 117 8.65 17.38 -34.92
C THR A 117 8.65 16.18 -35.85
N LYS A 118 8.23 15.00 -35.36
CA LYS A 118 8.26 13.75 -36.12
C LYS A 118 6.87 13.30 -36.61
N GLY A 119 5.82 14.04 -36.24
CA GLY A 119 4.44 13.64 -36.47
C GLY A 119 4.00 12.48 -35.56
N LEU A 120 2.76 12.05 -35.75
CA LEU A 120 2.23 10.85 -35.12
C LEU A 120 2.93 9.60 -35.67
N PRO A 121 3.31 8.64 -34.80
CA PRO A 121 3.85 7.37 -35.24
C PRO A 121 2.85 6.63 -36.14
N SER A 122 3.34 5.83 -37.10
CA SER A 122 2.50 5.15 -38.09
C SER A 122 1.43 4.25 -37.49
N CYS A 123 1.68 3.65 -36.33
CA CYS A 123 0.71 2.83 -35.61
C CYS A 123 -0.47 3.61 -35.01
N LEU A 124 -0.39 4.94 -34.94
CA LEU A 124 -1.45 5.82 -34.44
C LEU A 124 -2.06 6.69 -35.54
N ARG A 125 -1.56 6.59 -36.79
CA ARG A 125 -2.18 7.27 -37.93
C ARG A 125 -3.54 6.64 -38.20
N GLY A 126 -4.62 7.40 -37.99
CA GLY A 126 -6.01 6.96 -38.21
C GLY A 126 -6.81 6.74 -36.93
N VAL A 127 -6.22 6.91 -35.74
CA VAL A 127 -6.99 7.00 -34.50
C VAL A 127 -7.42 8.46 -34.33
N ASP A 128 -8.69 8.74 -34.58
CA ASP A 128 -9.27 10.07 -34.37
C ASP A 128 -9.50 10.26 -32.87
N VAL A 129 -8.50 10.77 -32.17
CA VAL A 129 -8.60 11.08 -30.74
C VAL A 129 -9.14 12.49 -30.63
N ASP A 130 -10.47 12.61 -30.52
CA ASP A 130 -11.09 13.89 -30.19
C ASP A 130 -10.74 14.26 -28.74
N VAL A 131 -9.79 15.19 -28.61
CA VAL A 131 -9.27 15.69 -27.34
C VAL A 131 -10.38 16.35 -26.51
N ASN A 132 -11.47 16.78 -27.15
CA ASN A 132 -12.61 17.40 -26.47
C ASN A 132 -13.59 16.39 -25.86
N HIS A 133 -13.53 15.11 -26.26
CA HIS A 133 -14.43 14.05 -25.79
C HIS A 133 -13.86 13.22 -24.63
N LEU A 134 -12.67 13.56 -24.13
CA LEU A 134 -12.10 12.94 -22.92
C LEU A 134 -12.88 13.43 -21.69
N ASN A 135 -14.02 12.80 -21.46
CA ASN A 135 -14.93 13.15 -20.38
C ASN A 135 -14.23 12.94 -19.03
N LEU A 136 -14.03 14.03 -18.29
CA LEU A 136 -13.37 14.02 -16.98
C LEU A 136 -14.10 13.12 -15.96
N ASP A 137 -15.37 12.82 -16.21
CA ASP A 137 -16.20 11.96 -15.38
C ASP A 137 -15.76 10.48 -15.41
N ASP A 138 -15.27 9.96 -16.54
CA ASP A 138 -14.77 8.59 -16.64
C ASP A 138 -13.50 8.39 -15.78
N ILE A 139 -12.68 9.43 -15.68
CA ILE A 139 -11.48 9.46 -14.83
C ILE A 139 -11.87 9.46 -13.35
N LYS A 140 -12.98 10.13 -12.99
CA LYS A 140 -13.50 10.21 -11.62
C LYS A 140 -14.07 8.86 -11.16
N GLU A 141 -14.69 8.10 -12.05
CA GLU A 141 -15.19 6.74 -11.76
C GLU A 141 -14.04 5.75 -11.51
N LEU A 142 -12.96 5.83 -12.29
CA LEU A 142 -11.74 5.02 -12.09
C LEU A 142 -11.06 5.26 -10.74
N ARG A 143 -11.10 6.50 -10.21
CA ARG A 143 -10.56 6.81 -8.87
C ARG A 143 -11.47 6.31 -7.74
N SER A 144 -12.78 6.40 -7.93
CA SER A 144 -13.79 6.05 -6.93
C SER A 144 -13.88 4.54 -6.70
N THR A 145 -13.66 3.74 -7.74
CA THR A 145 -13.79 2.28 -7.66
C THR A 145 -12.64 1.60 -6.91
N GLY A 146 -11.53 2.30 -6.60
CA GLY A 146 -10.41 1.75 -5.80
C GLY A 146 -9.84 0.43 -6.34
N ARG A 147 -10.20 0.04 -7.57
CA ARG A 147 -9.75 -1.17 -8.22
C ARG A 147 -8.33 -0.90 -8.64
N ARG A 148 -7.41 -1.36 -7.80
CA ARG A 148 -5.99 -1.50 -8.10
C ARG A 148 -5.90 -2.11 -9.50
N ILE A 149 -5.55 -1.29 -10.51
CA ILE A 149 -5.38 -1.71 -11.89
C ILE A 149 -4.43 -2.91 -11.83
N ARG A 150 -4.99 -4.11 -11.98
CA ARG A 150 -4.19 -5.30 -12.19
C ARG A 150 -3.71 -5.14 -13.61
N ILE A 151 -2.54 -4.53 -13.77
CA ILE A 151 -1.82 -4.58 -15.03
C ILE A 151 -1.78 -6.08 -15.37
N PRO A 152 -2.48 -6.53 -16.43
CA PRO A 152 -2.40 -7.92 -16.83
C PRO A 152 -0.91 -8.23 -17.02
N PRO A 153 -0.40 -9.36 -16.49
CA PRO A 153 0.97 -9.74 -16.76
C PRO A 153 1.15 -9.67 -18.28
N SER A 154 2.11 -8.86 -18.72
CA SER A 154 2.46 -8.75 -20.14
C SER A 154 2.55 -10.15 -20.71
N PRO A 155 1.92 -10.45 -21.87
CA PRO A 155 2.07 -11.74 -22.51
C PRO A 155 3.56 -11.95 -22.69
N THR A 156 4.14 -12.84 -21.87
CA THR A 156 5.49 -13.32 -22.05
C THR A 156 5.52 -13.84 -23.47
N THR A 157 6.32 -13.17 -24.30
CA THR A 157 6.74 -13.63 -25.61
C THR A 157 6.92 -15.13 -25.51
N ARG A 158 6.10 -15.88 -26.26
CA ARG A 158 6.27 -17.30 -26.44
C ARG A 158 7.67 -17.49 -27.00
N ASP A 159 8.61 -17.86 -26.14
CA ASP A 159 9.87 -18.46 -26.57
C ASP A 159 9.50 -19.72 -27.35
N PRO A 160 9.74 -19.77 -28.67
CA PRO A 160 9.62 -21.00 -29.40
C PRO A 160 10.93 -21.78 -29.19
N ALA A 161 10.79 -22.96 -28.61
CA ALA A 161 11.72 -24.08 -28.74
C ALA A 161 13.17 -23.87 -28.25
N CYS A 162 13.43 -24.30 -27.01
CA CYS A 162 14.67 -25.00 -26.68
C CYS A 162 14.30 -26.22 -25.81
N TYR A 163 14.00 -27.32 -26.48
CA TYR A 163 14.05 -28.66 -25.89
C TYR A 163 15.50 -28.96 -25.50
N LEU A 164 15.75 -29.16 -24.21
CA LEU A 164 16.88 -29.97 -23.76
C LEU A 164 16.40 -30.94 -22.66
N PRO A 165 16.60 -32.25 -22.84
CA PRO A 165 16.31 -33.23 -21.80
C PRO A 165 17.49 -33.25 -20.83
N THR A 166 17.34 -32.66 -19.65
CA THR A 166 18.29 -32.88 -18.56
C THR A 166 17.81 -34.01 -17.67
N SER A 167 18.60 -35.07 -17.68
CA SER A 167 18.51 -36.32 -16.94
C SER A 167 18.29 -36.13 -15.43
N PRO A 168 17.55 -37.03 -14.77
CA PRO A 168 17.37 -37.02 -13.32
C PRO A 168 18.57 -37.68 -12.62
N LEU A 169 19.42 -36.89 -11.97
CA LEU A 169 20.38 -37.37 -10.98
C LEU A 169 20.11 -36.72 -9.62
N ASP A 170 19.32 -37.46 -8.85
CA ASP A 170 19.51 -37.80 -7.43
C ASP A 170 20.64 -37.07 -6.66
N ILE A 171 20.30 -36.07 -5.82
CA ILE A 171 21.10 -35.67 -4.65
C ILE A 171 20.18 -35.33 -3.47
N ARG A 172 19.78 -36.38 -2.75
CA ARG A 172 20.14 -36.61 -1.34
C ARG A 172 20.26 -35.37 -0.42
N SER A 173 19.22 -35.19 0.40
CA SER A 173 19.27 -35.02 1.87
C SER A 173 20.40 -34.16 2.46
N LYS A 174 20.06 -32.97 2.99
CA LYS A 174 20.56 -32.50 4.31
C LYS A 174 19.51 -31.69 5.06
N ARG A 175 18.88 -32.34 6.05
CA ARG A 175 18.29 -31.68 7.23
C ARG A 175 19.41 -30.96 8.00
N GLY A 176 19.49 -29.65 7.87
CA GLY A 176 20.42 -28.79 8.61
C GLY A 176 19.73 -28.13 9.79
N ARG A 177 20.20 -28.45 11.00
CA ARG A 177 19.61 -28.16 12.30
C ARG A 177 19.72 -26.68 12.69
N ASN A 178 18.76 -26.27 13.51
CA ASN A 178 18.76 -25.07 14.34
C ASN A 178 20.13 -24.76 14.98
N PHE A 179 20.68 -23.57 14.74
CA PHE A 179 21.74 -23.01 15.57
C PHE A 179 21.26 -21.66 16.14
N LYS A 180 20.63 -21.73 17.31
CA LYS A 180 20.32 -20.56 18.14
C LYS A 180 21.65 -20.07 18.75
N GLN A 181 22.23 -19.02 18.18
CA GLN A 181 23.33 -18.32 18.85
C GLN A 181 22.74 -17.51 20.02
N LYS A 182 23.02 -17.98 21.24
CA LYS A 182 22.84 -17.23 22.48
C LYS A 182 23.80 -16.04 22.45
N THR A 183 23.27 -14.83 22.29
CA THR A 183 24.03 -13.59 22.46
C THR A 183 24.30 -13.41 23.95
N LEU A 184 25.56 -13.52 24.35
CA LEU A 184 26.03 -13.17 25.69
C LEU A 184 25.90 -11.65 25.87
N ILE A 185 25.17 -11.26 26.91
CA ILE A 185 25.07 -9.89 27.39
C ILE A 185 26.38 -9.58 28.11
N SER A 186 27.25 -8.81 27.44
CA SER A 186 28.46 -8.26 28.05
C SER A 186 28.08 -7.04 28.88
N ILE A 187 28.09 -7.21 30.21
CA ILE A 187 27.86 -6.13 31.17
C ILE A 187 29.18 -5.35 31.27
N ARG A 188 29.25 -4.20 30.61
CA ARG A 188 30.38 -3.26 30.74
C ARG A 188 30.15 -2.39 31.97
N SER A 189 30.89 -2.68 33.03
CA SER A 189 30.98 -1.89 34.26
C SER A 189 31.56 -0.50 33.97
N THR A 190 30.86 0.55 34.38
CA THR A 190 31.36 1.93 34.37
C THR A 190 32.12 2.19 35.67
N SER A 191 33.44 2.34 35.55
CA SER A 191 34.30 2.75 36.65
C SER A 191 34.14 4.27 36.89
N LYS A 192 33.58 4.60 38.06
CA LYS A 192 33.60 5.94 38.65
C LYS A 192 35.04 6.28 39.02
N ARG A 193 35.60 7.34 38.41
CA ARG A 193 36.73 8.07 39.01
C ARG A 193 36.18 9.35 39.63
N HIS A 194 36.23 9.40 40.95
CA HIS A 194 36.06 10.61 41.74
C HIS A 194 37.39 11.37 41.77
N LYS A 195 37.27 12.70 41.64
CA LYS A 195 38.05 13.80 42.20
C LYS A 195 39.58 13.70 42.13
#